data_AF-A0A3M1C0G6-F1
#
_entry.id   AF-A0A3M1C0G6-F1
#
_cell.length_a   1.000
_cell.length_b   1.000
_cell.length_c   1.000
_cell.angle_alpha   90.00
_cell.angle_beta   90.00
_cell.angle_gamma   90.00
#
_symmetry.space_group_name_H-M   'P 1'
#
loop_
_entity.id
_entity.type
_entity.pdbx_description
1 polymer ?
#
loop_
_entity_poly.entity_id
_entity_poly.type
_entity_poly.pdbx_seq_one_letter_code
_entity_poly.pdbx_strand_id
1 'polypeptide(L)'
;TPLRQAPGLPFREMLVAPAYLGASAVLVLSVVLLRQSGRAVEGLALLALVPGFFYVQYQNWGNDPQWLVLLGVFLLALRPAPGRVGLFGWDLRSATGAAAVATLAFAAPSAINLAWSPLRHLNARAAEFVPVVPGSGRHEDILDEAGRALYAPMNLPLDGPGGLAPGATAGSRAAEARVWHGDPWPHCQVTLGYSGWLGAMAGALRESGKVAGKTIFVADVLQALWLFGAGEPLRGAAPWYYGGLAGWEGADLLLVPTCAERPEARALMLEAITATGERLTEIDRGPLYVLYAKEPAGSGAAESLDQQVEDQ
;
A
#
# COMPACT_ATOMS: atom_id res chain seq x y z
N THR A 1 14.51 9.53 -0.38
CA THR A 1 13.58 10.01 -1.42
C THR A 1 12.27 10.35 -0.74
N PRO A 2 11.59 11.46 -1.06
CA PRO A 2 10.29 11.75 -0.46
C PRO A 2 9.36 10.56 -0.69
N LEU A 3 8.77 10.03 0.38
CA LEU A 3 7.77 8.97 0.28
C LEU A 3 6.61 9.52 -0.55
N ARG A 4 6.28 8.80 -1.61
CA ARG A 4 5.33 9.23 -2.62
C ARG A 4 3.91 9.16 -2.03
N GLN A 5 3.09 10.21 -2.20
CA GLN A 5 1.70 10.22 -1.74
C GLN A 5 0.80 9.18 -2.44
N ALA A 6 1.23 8.63 -3.58
CA ALA A 6 0.58 7.52 -4.25
C ALA A 6 1.62 6.42 -4.54
N PRO A 7 1.31 5.13 -4.34
CA PRO A 7 2.23 4.05 -4.64
C PRO A 7 2.56 4.00 -6.15
N GLY A 8 3.81 3.70 -6.50
CA GLY A 8 4.19 3.30 -7.86
C GLY A 8 5.15 4.18 -8.67
N LEU A 9 5.27 3.87 -9.97
CA LEU A 9 6.10 4.59 -10.94
C LEU A 9 5.49 5.96 -11.28
N PRO A 10 6.29 6.97 -11.66
CA PRO A 10 5.77 8.22 -12.21
C PRO A 10 4.84 7.98 -13.39
N PHE A 11 3.80 8.80 -13.51
CA PHE A 11 2.83 8.68 -14.60
C PHE A 11 3.50 8.62 -15.97
N ARG A 12 4.54 9.45 -16.19
CA ARG A 12 5.36 9.41 -17.40
C ARG A 12 6.00 8.03 -17.62
N GLU A 13 6.56 7.43 -16.59
CA GLU A 13 7.19 6.10 -16.68
C GLU A 13 6.16 5.01 -16.93
N MET A 14 4.94 5.12 -16.39
CA MET A 14 3.86 4.19 -16.73
C MET A 14 3.48 4.25 -18.21
N LEU A 15 3.54 5.42 -18.84
CA LEU A 15 3.23 5.58 -20.27
C LEU A 15 4.34 5.04 -21.18
N VAL A 16 5.60 5.19 -20.79
CA VAL A 16 6.75 4.97 -21.69
C VAL A 16 7.63 3.78 -21.33
N ALA A 17 7.48 3.19 -20.14
CA ALA A 17 8.31 2.06 -19.75
C ALA A 17 8.05 0.86 -20.67
N PRO A 18 9.10 0.11 -21.06
CA PRO A 18 8.99 -1.02 -21.98
C PRO A 18 7.91 -2.04 -21.58
N ALA A 19 7.72 -2.26 -20.28
CA ALA A 19 6.73 -3.17 -19.73
C ALA A 19 5.28 -2.83 -20.13
N TYR A 20 4.96 -1.55 -20.37
CA TYR A 20 3.61 -1.08 -20.70
C TYR A 20 3.45 -0.66 -22.16
N LEU A 21 4.57 -0.46 -22.87
CA LEU A 21 4.59 0.13 -24.20
C LEU A 21 3.77 -0.69 -25.23
N GLY A 22 3.84 -2.02 -25.15
CA GLY A 22 3.10 -2.91 -26.07
C GLY A 22 1.59 -2.72 -25.98
N ALA A 23 1.02 -2.78 -24.77
CA ALA A 23 -0.40 -2.59 -24.53
C ALA A 23 -0.85 -1.16 -24.89
N SER A 24 -0.06 -0.15 -24.53
CA SER A 24 -0.33 1.26 -24.87
C SER A 24 -0.36 1.50 -26.39
N ALA A 25 0.59 0.92 -27.12
CA ALA A 25 0.66 1.03 -28.58
C ALA A 25 -0.55 0.38 -29.25
N VAL A 26 -0.96 -0.81 -28.79
CA VAL A 26 -2.15 -1.49 -29.31
C VAL A 26 -3.43 -0.69 -29.03
N LEU A 27 -3.56 -0.07 -27.85
CA LEU A 27 -4.69 0.81 -27.53
C LEU A 27 -4.79 2.00 -28.48
N VAL A 28 -3.69 2.71 -28.72
CA VAL A 28 -3.67 3.86 -29.65
C VAL A 28 -3.92 3.41 -31.09
N LEU A 29 -3.31 2.29 -31.51
CA LEU A 29 -3.54 1.72 -32.85
C LEU A 29 -5.02 1.35 -33.03
N SER A 30 -5.67 0.83 -31.99
CA SER A 30 -7.08 0.45 -32.02
C SER A 30 -8.00 1.64 -32.30
N VAL A 31 -7.72 2.81 -31.73
CA VAL A 31 -8.42 4.06 -32.05
C VAL A 31 -8.30 4.39 -33.54
N VAL A 32 -7.08 4.30 -34.08
CA VAL A 32 -6.80 4.60 -35.49
C VAL A 32 -7.53 3.62 -36.42
N LEU A 33 -7.46 2.33 -36.12
CA LEU A 33 -8.12 1.27 -36.91
C LEU A 33 -9.63 1.43 -36.92
N LEU A 34 -10.26 1.68 -35.76
CA LEU A 34 -11.70 1.91 -35.66
C LEU A 34 -12.12 3.13 -36.48
N ARG A 35 -11.39 4.25 -36.35
CA ARG A 35 -11.66 5.45 -37.16
C ARG A 35 -11.57 5.17 -38.66
N GLN A 36 -10.49 4.51 -39.11
CA GLN A 36 -10.31 4.18 -40.54
C GLN A 36 -11.35 3.16 -41.04
N SER A 37 -11.90 2.34 -40.16
CA SER A 37 -12.89 1.32 -40.51
C SER A 37 -14.31 1.87 -40.72
N GLY A 38 -14.51 3.19 -40.58
CA GLY A 38 -15.83 3.84 -40.63
C GLY A 38 -16.59 3.80 -39.30
N ARG A 39 -15.94 3.37 -38.22
CA ARG A 39 -16.44 3.34 -36.84
C ARG A 39 -15.94 4.57 -36.06
N ALA A 40 -16.19 5.76 -36.62
CA ALA A 40 -15.58 7.01 -36.13
C ALA A 40 -16.07 7.38 -34.73
N VAL A 41 -17.34 7.09 -34.41
CA VAL A 41 -17.93 7.35 -33.09
C VAL A 41 -17.30 6.45 -32.05
N GLU A 42 -17.18 5.15 -32.33
CA GLU A 42 -16.57 4.18 -31.43
C GLU A 42 -15.06 4.44 -31.24
N GLY A 43 -14.36 4.81 -32.31
CA GLY A 43 -12.96 5.23 -32.24
C GLY A 43 -12.76 6.51 -31.40
N LEU A 44 -13.64 7.49 -31.53
CA LEU A 44 -13.61 8.72 -30.71
C LEU A 44 -13.95 8.43 -29.24
N ALA A 45 -14.94 7.58 -28.99
CA ALA A 45 -15.27 7.14 -27.64
C ALA A 45 -14.07 6.44 -26.98
N LEU A 46 -13.41 5.53 -27.71
CA LEU A 46 -12.20 4.87 -27.22
C LEU A 46 -11.08 5.88 -26.95
N LEU A 47 -10.87 6.87 -27.83
CA LEU A 47 -9.88 7.94 -27.64
C LEU A 47 -10.15 8.75 -26.37
N ALA A 48 -11.42 9.08 -26.09
CA ALA A 48 -11.82 9.78 -24.88
C ALA A 48 -11.59 8.94 -23.60
N LEU A 49 -11.65 7.61 -23.69
CA LEU A 49 -11.39 6.69 -22.58
C LEU A 49 -9.90 6.46 -22.31
N VAL A 50 -9.01 6.68 -23.29
CA VAL A 50 -7.55 6.44 -23.13
C VAL A 50 -6.97 7.11 -21.87
N PRO A 51 -7.23 8.39 -21.57
CA PRO A 51 -6.72 9.01 -20.34
C PRO A 51 -7.26 8.34 -19.08
N GLY A 52 -8.54 7.91 -19.10
CA GLY A 52 -9.18 7.19 -18.01
C GLY A 52 -8.54 5.84 -17.74
N PHE A 53 -8.21 5.07 -18.78
CA PHE A 53 -7.51 3.78 -18.63
C PHE A 53 -6.14 3.94 -17.98
N PHE A 54 -5.36 4.93 -18.42
CA PHE A 54 -4.06 5.21 -17.80
C PHE A 54 -4.20 5.75 -16.38
N TYR A 55 -5.21 6.58 -16.10
CA TYR A 55 -5.46 7.07 -14.76
C TYR A 55 -5.87 5.95 -13.78
N VAL A 56 -6.77 5.05 -14.20
CA VAL A 56 -7.14 3.86 -13.41
C VAL A 56 -5.91 3.02 -13.12
N GLN A 57 -5.06 2.79 -14.12
CA GLN A 57 -3.85 2.01 -13.96
C GLN A 57 -2.84 2.69 -13.02
N TYR A 58 -2.73 4.02 -13.10
CA TYR A 58 -1.89 4.82 -12.21
C TYR A 58 -2.34 4.75 -10.75
N GLN A 59 -3.65 4.82 -10.50
CA GLN A 59 -4.22 4.71 -9.14
C GLN A 59 -4.15 3.27 -8.60
N ASN A 60 -4.27 2.27 -9.48
CA ASN A 60 -4.21 0.84 -9.13
C ASN A 60 -2.82 0.26 -9.42
N TRP A 61 -1.77 1.01 -9.06
CA TRP A 61 -0.41 0.56 -9.31
C TRP A 61 -0.13 -0.81 -8.67
N GLY A 62 0.56 -1.69 -9.40
CA GLY A 62 0.82 -3.07 -8.99
C GLY A 62 -0.23 -4.08 -9.48
N ASN A 63 -1.40 -3.62 -9.94
CA ASN A 63 -2.40 -4.48 -10.57
C ASN A 63 -2.26 -4.50 -12.10
N ASP A 64 -2.66 -5.61 -12.72
CA ASP A 64 -2.72 -5.73 -14.17
C ASP A 64 -3.85 -4.85 -14.78
N PRO A 65 -3.67 -4.30 -15.99
CA PRO A 65 -4.66 -3.49 -16.69
C PRO A 65 -5.87 -4.31 -17.15
N GLN A 66 -6.85 -4.49 -16.27
CA GLN A 66 -8.06 -5.29 -16.53
C GLN A 66 -8.90 -4.78 -17.72
N TRP A 67 -8.79 -3.48 -18.04
CA TRP A 67 -9.44 -2.88 -19.21
C TRP A 67 -8.99 -3.48 -20.55
N LEU A 68 -7.83 -4.17 -20.61
CA LEU A 68 -7.38 -4.86 -21.81
C LEU A 68 -8.32 -6.01 -22.22
N VAL A 69 -8.89 -6.75 -21.27
CA VAL A 69 -9.86 -7.81 -21.59
C VAL A 69 -11.07 -7.23 -22.32
N LEU A 70 -11.60 -6.13 -21.78
CA LEU A 70 -12.75 -5.44 -22.35
C LEU A 70 -12.43 -4.82 -23.72
N LEU A 71 -11.25 -4.23 -23.87
CA LEU A 71 -10.78 -3.70 -25.14
C LEU A 71 -10.67 -4.80 -26.21
N GLY A 72 -10.12 -5.97 -25.87
CA GLY A 72 -10.02 -7.10 -26.78
C GLY A 72 -11.39 -7.57 -27.29
N VAL A 73 -12.35 -7.74 -26.38
CA VAL A 73 -13.74 -8.10 -26.73
C VAL A 73 -14.41 -7.00 -27.57
N PHE A 74 -14.23 -5.74 -27.20
CA PHE A 74 -14.75 -4.58 -27.92
C PHE A 74 -14.25 -4.53 -29.36
N LEU A 75 -12.95 -4.77 -29.59
CA LEU A 75 -12.37 -4.79 -30.93
C LEU A 75 -12.87 -5.97 -31.76
N LEU A 76 -13.05 -7.14 -31.16
CA LEU A 76 -13.66 -8.29 -31.84
C LEU A 76 -15.10 -8.00 -32.28
N ALA A 77 -15.90 -7.36 -31.41
CA ALA A 77 -17.28 -7.00 -31.68
C ALA A 77 -17.40 -5.92 -32.78
N LEU A 78 -16.44 -4.99 -32.84
CA LEU A 78 -16.42 -3.89 -33.81
C LEU A 78 -15.64 -4.18 -35.09
N ARG A 79 -15.21 -5.43 -35.31
CA ARG A 79 -14.48 -5.80 -36.53
C ARG A 79 -15.27 -5.36 -37.77
N PRO A 80 -14.65 -4.64 -38.70
CA PRO A 80 -15.34 -4.19 -39.90
C PRO A 80 -15.69 -5.34 -40.84
N ALA A 81 -16.61 -5.04 -41.77
CA ALA A 81 -16.87 -5.88 -42.93
C ALA A 81 -15.57 -6.07 -43.76
N PRO A 82 -15.41 -7.21 -44.45
CA PRO A 82 -14.26 -7.45 -45.31
C PRO A 82 -14.17 -6.44 -46.46
N GLY A 83 -12.96 -6.28 -47.00
CA GLY A 83 -12.72 -5.46 -48.21
C GLY A 83 -12.44 -3.98 -47.96
N ARG A 84 -12.34 -3.55 -46.69
CA ARG A 84 -11.88 -2.18 -46.35
C ARG A 84 -10.38 -2.18 -46.10
N VAL A 85 -9.68 -1.32 -46.81
CA VAL A 85 -8.24 -1.13 -46.69
C VAL A 85 -7.95 0.21 -46.02
N GLY A 86 -7.05 0.20 -45.05
CA GLY A 86 -6.63 1.38 -44.31
C GLY A 86 -5.59 2.22 -45.04
N LEU A 87 -5.18 3.32 -44.39
CA LEU A 87 -4.18 4.26 -44.91
C LEU A 87 -2.82 3.58 -45.17
N PHE A 88 -2.50 2.53 -44.41
CA PHE A 88 -1.25 1.77 -44.54
C PHE A 88 -1.35 0.55 -45.48
N GLY A 89 -2.42 0.44 -46.26
CA GLY A 89 -2.65 -0.71 -47.14
C GLY A 89 -3.10 -1.98 -46.40
N TRP A 90 -3.36 -1.91 -45.10
CA TRP A 90 -3.79 -3.05 -44.30
C TRP A 90 -5.28 -3.35 -44.50
N ASP A 91 -5.64 -4.62 -44.63
CA ASP A 91 -7.03 -5.05 -44.48
C ASP A 91 -7.50 -4.75 -43.04
N LEU A 92 -8.46 -3.84 -42.90
CA LEU A 92 -8.86 -3.32 -41.59
C LEU A 92 -9.54 -4.37 -40.73
N ARG A 93 -10.20 -5.37 -41.33
CA ARG A 93 -10.83 -6.48 -40.61
C ARG A 93 -9.78 -7.39 -39.96
N SER A 94 -8.70 -7.65 -40.67
CA SER A 94 -7.56 -8.44 -40.20
C SER A 94 -6.72 -7.66 -39.20
N ALA A 95 -6.41 -6.39 -39.49
CA ALA A 95 -5.67 -5.52 -38.57
C ALA A 95 -6.42 -5.31 -37.24
N THR A 96 -7.72 -5.05 -37.27
CA THR A 96 -8.54 -4.94 -36.03
C THR A 96 -8.59 -6.26 -35.27
N GLY A 97 -8.68 -7.39 -35.99
CA GLY A 97 -8.62 -8.72 -35.39
C GLY A 97 -7.27 -9.00 -34.73
N ALA A 98 -6.16 -8.65 -35.38
CA ALA A 98 -4.82 -8.80 -34.85
C ALA A 98 -4.59 -7.91 -33.61
N ALA A 99 -5.07 -6.66 -33.65
CA ALA A 99 -5.05 -5.77 -32.48
C ALA A 99 -5.81 -6.40 -31.30
N ALA A 100 -7.01 -6.94 -31.54
CA ALA A 100 -7.79 -7.61 -30.51
C ALA A 100 -7.05 -8.82 -29.90
N VAL A 101 -6.46 -9.67 -30.75
CA VAL A 101 -5.65 -10.82 -30.29
C VAL A 101 -4.45 -10.35 -29.46
N ALA A 102 -3.73 -9.32 -29.90
CA ALA A 102 -2.61 -8.76 -29.16
C ALA A 102 -3.06 -8.20 -27.80
N THR A 103 -4.18 -7.47 -27.74
CA THR A 103 -4.74 -6.98 -26.48
C THR A 103 -5.08 -8.14 -25.53
N LEU A 104 -5.76 -9.18 -26.03
CA LEU A 104 -6.11 -10.35 -25.23
C LEU A 104 -4.88 -11.14 -24.78
N ALA A 105 -3.82 -11.20 -25.60
CA ALA A 105 -2.56 -11.83 -25.22
C ALA A 105 -1.88 -11.10 -24.06
N PHE A 106 -1.85 -9.76 -24.07
CA PHE A 106 -1.36 -8.97 -22.94
C PHE A 106 -2.23 -9.14 -21.69
N ALA A 107 -3.54 -9.31 -21.85
CA ALA A 107 -4.47 -9.54 -20.75
C ALA A 107 -4.47 -10.99 -20.23
N ALA A 108 -3.93 -11.94 -21.01
CA ALA A 108 -4.12 -13.36 -20.78
C ALA A 108 -3.64 -13.86 -19.42
N PRO A 109 -2.44 -13.48 -18.90
CA PRO A 109 -1.99 -13.97 -17.59
C PRO A 109 -3.00 -13.65 -16.47
N SER A 110 -3.49 -12.41 -16.45
CA SER A 110 -4.47 -11.96 -15.45
C SER A 110 -5.83 -12.62 -15.65
N ALA A 111 -6.33 -12.65 -16.89
CA ALA A 111 -7.62 -13.24 -17.21
C ALA A 111 -7.66 -14.76 -16.92
N ILE A 112 -6.58 -15.49 -17.22
CA ILE A 112 -6.43 -16.92 -16.90
C ILE A 112 -6.41 -17.10 -15.39
N ASN A 113 -5.65 -16.30 -14.64
CA ASN A 113 -5.60 -16.38 -13.19
C ASN A 113 -6.98 -16.14 -12.56
N LEU A 114 -7.74 -15.16 -13.05
CA LEU A 114 -9.12 -14.90 -12.61
C LEU A 114 -10.06 -16.07 -12.96
N ALA A 115 -10.02 -16.56 -14.21
CA ALA A 115 -10.85 -17.68 -14.65
C ALA A 115 -10.53 -18.99 -13.89
N TRP A 116 -9.28 -19.19 -13.48
CA TRP A 116 -8.84 -20.35 -12.72
C TRP A 116 -9.13 -20.25 -11.21
N SER A 117 -9.40 -19.04 -10.71
CA SER A 117 -9.60 -18.80 -9.27
C SER A 117 -10.79 -19.58 -8.66
N PRO A 118 -11.98 -19.66 -9.30
CA PRO A 118 -13.07 -20.48 -8.79
C PRO A 118 -12.70 -21.97 -8.69
N LEU A 119 -11.96 -22.51 -9.67
CA LEU A 119 -11.55 -23.92 -9.66
C LEU A 119 -10.52 -24.22 -8.57
N ARG A 120 -9.61 -23.27 -8.29
CA ARG A 120 -8.72 -23.36 -7.10
C ARG A 120 -9.52 -23.31 -5.81
N HIS A 121 -10.53 -22.44 -5.74
CA HIS A 121 -11.35 -22.30 -4.54
C HIS A 121 -12.22 -23.53 -4.26
N LEU A 122 -12.76 -24.19 -5.29
CA LEU A 122 -13.48 -25.47 -5.14
C LEU A 122 -12.60 -26.60 -4.56
N ASN A 123 -11.28 -26.52 -4.76
CA ASN A 123 -10.32 -27.47 -4.23
C ASN A 123 -9.63 -26.98 -2.93
N ALA A 124 -10.03 -25.82 -2.41
CA ALA A 124 -9.44 -25.27 -1.20
C ALA A 124 -9.85 -26.09 0.02
N ARG A 125 -8.89 -26.39 0.90
CA ARG A 125 -9.18 -27.10 2.15
C ARG A 125 -9.32 -26.08 3.27
N ALA A 126 -10.50 -25.99 3.89
CA ALA A 126 -10.75 -25.01 4.95
C ALA A 126 -9.72 -25.05 6.10
N ALA A 127 -9.13 -26.20 6.38
CA ALA A 127 -8.09 -26.37 7.39
C ALA A 127 -6.76 -25.65 7.08
N GLU A 128 -6.53 -25.24 5.82
CA GLU A 128 -5.34 -24.51 5.38
C GLU A 128 -5.51 -22.99 5.51
N PHE A 129 -6.65 -22.52 6.03
CA PHE A 129 -7.00 -21.10 6.11
C PHE A 129 -7.19 -20.65 7.55
N VAL A 130 -6.86 -19.37 7.79
CA VAL A 130 -7.02 -18.70 9.08
C VAL A 130 -7.71 -17.34 8.88
N PRO A 131 -8.36 -16.79 9.92
CA PRO A 131 -8.92 -15.45 9.85
C PRO A 131 -7.88 -14.39 9.46
N VAL A 132 -8.26 -13.47 8.58
CA VAL A 132 -7.44 -12.30 8.23
C VAL A 132 -7.30 -11.35 9.42
N VAL A 133 -8.37 -11.23 10.22
CA VAL A 133 -8.41 -10.38 11.42
C VAL A 133 -8.74 -11.24 12.64
N PRO A 134 -7.80 -12.08 13.10
CA PRO A 134 -8.02 -12.98 14.22
C PRO A 134 -8.27 -12.19 15.51
N GLY A 135 -9.23 -12.64 16.32
CA GLY A 135 -9.58 -12.02 17.60
C GLY A 135 -10.46 -10.78 17.47
N SER A 136 -10.97 -10.46 16.27
CA SER A 136 -11.92 -9.37 16.07
C SER A 136 -13.34 -9.70 16.56
N GLY A 137 -13.68 -10.99 16.71
CA GLY A 137 -15.02 -11.46 17.09
C GLY A 137 -16.13 -11.21 16.05
N ARG A 138 -15.87 -10.43 14.99
CA ARG A 138 -16.85 -10.05 13.96
C ARG A 138 -16.46 -10.42 12.53
N HIS A 139 -15.16 -10.38 12.20
CA HIS A 139 -14.66 -10.55 10.84
C HIS A 139 -13.78 -11.79 10.68
N GLU A 140 -14.08 -12.82 11.48
CA GLU A 140 -13.32 -14.07 11.49
C GLU A 140 -13.75 -15.05 10.38
N ASP A 141 -14.77 -14.69 9.61
CA ASP A 141 -15.25 -15.39 8.42
C ASP A 141 -14.48 -15.03 7.14
N ILE A 142 -13.68 -13.96 7.17
CA ILE A 142 -12.77 -13.58 6.09
C ILE A 142 -11.46 -14.31 6.31
N LEU A 143 -11.17 -15.27 5.45
CA LEU A 143 -10.03 -16.17 5.60
C LEU A 143 -8.93 -15.92 4.56
N ASP A 144 -7.68 -16.13 4.96
CA ASP A 144 -6.51 -16.19 4.08
C ASP A 144 -5.74 -17.49 4.33
N GLU A 145 -4.94 -17.89 3.34
CA GLU A 145 -4.11 -19.09 3.43
C GLU A 145 -3.09 -18.92 4.56
N ALA A 146 -3.01 -19.90 5.46
CA ALA A 146 -2.27 -19.81 6.71
C ALA A 146 -0.78 -19.51 6.48
N GLY A 147 -0.18 -20.12 5.45
CA GLY A 147 1.18 -19.84 5.03
C GLY A 147 1.40 -18.36 4.73
N ARG A 148 0.55 -17.73 3.92
CA ARG A 148 0.62 -16.29 3.62
C ARG A 148 0.30 -15.39 4.80
N ALA A 149 -0.70 -15.77 5.60
CA ALA A 149 -1.19 -14.95 6.70
C ALA A 149 -0.24 -14.92 7.90
N LEU A 150 0.47 -16.03 8.18
CA LEU A 150 1.28 -16.22 9.38
C LEU A 150 2.78 -16.20 9.11
N TYR A 151 3.23 -16.45 7.88
CA TYR A 151 4.65 -16.30 7.53
C TYR A 151 4.99 -14.82 7.33
N ALA A 152 5.69 -14.25 8.29
CA ALA A 152 6.11 -12.84 8.30
C ALA A 152 7.63 -12.68 8.05
N PRO A 153 8.11 -12.85 6.80
CA PRO A 153 9.50 -12.61 6.45
C PRO A 153 9.83 -11.12 6.54
N MET A 154 11.06 -10.85 6.98
CA MET A 154 11.61 -9.50 7.04
C MET A 154 12.88 -9.37 6.20
N ASN A 155 13.04 -8.21 5.57
CA ASN A 155 14.28 -7.83 4.90
C ASN A 155 15.16 -7.05 5.88
N LEU A 156 16.43 -7.46 5.96
CA LEU A 156 17.47 -6.79 6.72
C LEU A 156 18.57 -6.30 5.75
N PRO A 157 18.85 -4.98 5.70
CA PRO A 157 19.95 -4.44 4.93
C PRO A 157 21.30 -4.97 5.43
N LEU A 158 22.18 -5.32 4.49
CA LEU A 158 23.51 -5.84 4.79
C LEU A 158 24.55 -4.73 5.10
N ASP A 159 24.16 -3.47 5.00
CA ASP A 159 24.97 -2.31 5.40
C ASP A 159 24.69 -1.84 6.84
N GLY A 160 23.76 -2.50 7.53
CA GLY A 160 23.45 -2.27 8.93
C GLY A 160 24.50 -2.84 9.90
N PRO A 161 24.34 -2.59 11.21
CA PRO A 161 25.19 -3.19 12.24
C PRO A 161 25.24 -4.72 12.12
N GLY A 162 26.44 -5.30 12.02
CA GLY A 162 26.64 -6.75 11.87
C GLY A 162 26.47 -7.30 10.44
N GLY A 163 26.23 -6.42 9.45
CA GLY A 163 26.14 -6.80 8.05
C GLY A 163 27.50 -6.94 7.33
N LEU A 164 27.46 -7.15 6.02
CA LEU A 164 28.65 -7.32 5.17
C LEU A 164 29.41 -6.01 4.90
N ALA A 165 28.74 -4.86 5.04
CA ALA A 165 29.34 -3.55 4.80
C ALA A 165 28.88 -2.51 5.85
N PRO A 166 29.17 -2.74 7.14
CA PRO A 166 28.70 -1.88 8.21
C PRO A 166 29.21 -0.45 8.01
N GLY A 167 28.29 0.52 8.00
CA GLY A 167 28.64 1.93 7.86
C GLY A 167 28.75 2.44 6.42
N ALA A 168 28.43 1.63 5.41
CA ALA A 168 28.37 2.09 4.01
C ALA A 168 27.36 3.24 3.80
N THR A 169 26.37 3.37 4.70
CA THR A 169 25.39 4.47 4.71
C THR A 169 25.60 5.48 5.83
N ALA A 170 26.74 5.44 6.53
CA ALA A 170 27.07 6.41 7.58
C ALA A 170 27.05 7.85 7.04
N GLY A 171 26.34 8.76 7.73
CA GLY A 171 26.16 10.14 7.30
C GLY A 171 25.11 10.35 6.19
N SER A 172 24.39 9.30 5.77
CA SER A 172 23.22 9.48 4.90
C SER A 172 21.98 9.87 5.71
N ARG A 173 21.03 10.58 5.08
CA ARG A 173 19.70 10.87 5.68
C ARG A 173 18.98 9.60 6.13
N ALA A 174 19.23 8.47 5.45
CA ALA A 174 18.66 7.17 5.81
C ALA A 174 19.28 6.60 7.10
N ALA A 175 20.50 6.98 7.47
CA ALA A 175 21.11 6.63 8.75
C ALA A 175 20.69 7.57 9.88
N GLU A 176 20.56 8.88 9.61
CA GLU A 176 20.07 9.87 10.60
C GLU A 176 18.63 9.59 11.00
N ALA A 177 17.77 9.26 10.04
CA ALA A 177 16.39 8.88 10.29
C ALA A 177 16.22 7.54 11.06
N ARG A 178 17.32 6.80 11.29
CA ARG A 178 17.34 5.63 12.18
C ARG A 178 17.54 6.02 13.64
N VAL A 179 17.85 7.26 13.98
CA VAL A 179 17.96 7.68 15.39
C VAL A 179 16.74 8.53 15.74
N TRP A 180 15.95 8.09 16.70
CA TRP A 180 14.78 8.83 17.17
C TRP A 180 14.64 8.67 18.69
N HIS A 181 14.43 9.80 19.39
CA HIS A 181 14.52 9.88 20.86
C HIS A 181 15.87 9.41 21.44
N GLY A 182 16.96 9.54 20.69
CA GLY A 182 18.30 9.09 21.12
C GLY A 182 18.55 7.60 20.94
N ASP A 183 17.51 6.82 20.62
CA ASP A 183 17.59 5.39 20.37
C ASP A 183 17.83 5.09 18.89
N PRO A 184 18.72 4.13 18.57
CA PRO A 184 18.83 3.59 17.22
C PRO A 184 17.66 2.62 16.93
N TRP A 185 16.94 2.89 15.85
CA TRP A 185 15.88 2.07 15.30
C TRP A 185 16.40 1.21 14.15
N PRO A 186 16.11 -0.11 14.16
CA PRO A 186 16.59 -0.99 13.11
C PRO A 186 15.90 -0.66 11.79
N HIS A 187 16.68 -0.66 10.71
CA HIS A 187 16.14 -0.56 9.36
C HIS A 187 15.78 -1.96 8.89
N CYS A 188 14.53 -2.38 9.09
CA CYS A 188 14.06 -3.68 8.63
C CYS A 188 12.65 -3.55 8.09
N GLN A 189 12.31 -4.41 7.12
CA GLN A 189 11.04 -4.35 6.41
C GLN A 189 10.28 -5.65 6.52
N VAL A 190 9.09 -5.65 7.13
CA VAL A 190 8.15 -6.79 7.04
C VAL A 190 7.52 -6.79 5.63
N THR A 191 7.51 -7.95 4.96
CA THR A 191 7.09 -8.02 3.54
C THR A 191 5.86 -8.89 3.27
N LEU A 192 5.48 -9.74 4.22
CA LEU A 192 4.29 -10.60 4.15
C LEU A 192 3.83 -10.91 5.59
N GLY A 193 2.73 -11.64 5.75
CA GLY A 193 2.27 -12.12 7.05
C GLY A 193 1.68 -11.03 7.94
N TYR A 194 1.12 -9.97 7.35
CA TYR A 194 0.60 -8.82 8.09
C TYR A 194 -0.50 -9.20 9.08
N SER A 195 -1.36 -10.17 8.76
CA SER A 195 -2.40 -10.67 9.66
C SER A 195 -1.81 -11.27 10.94
N GLY A 196 -0.80 -12.14 10.82
CA GLY A 196 -0.10 -12.70 11.96
C GLY A 196 0.70 -11.65 12.74
N TRP A 197 1.40 -10.76 12.03
CA TRP A 197 2.22 -9.71 12.63
C TRP A 197 1.39 -8.66 13.41
N LEU A 198 0.33 -8.12 12.80
CA LEU A 198 -0.61 -7.21 13.45
C LEU A 198 -1.39 -7.91 14.56
N GLY A 199 -1.81 -9.16 14.35
CA GLY A 199 -2.50 -9.96 15.35
C GLY A 199 -1.65 -10.21 16.60
N ALA A 200 -0.36 -10.53 16.42
CA ALA A 200 0.58 -10.71 17.52
C ALA A 200 0.85 -9.39 18.28
N MET A 201 1.04 -8.28 17.57
CA MET A 201 1.17 -6.96 18.19
C MET A 201 -0.08 -6.58 18.97
N ALA A 202 -1.26 -6.74 18.37
CA ALA A 202 -2.53 -6.44 19.01
C ALA A 202 -2.76 -7.32 20.25
N GLY A 203 -2.40 -8.60 20.19
CA GLY A 203 -2.41 -9.52 21.34
C GLY A 203 -1.59 -9.01 22.51
N ALA A 204 -0.31 -8.71 22.26
CA ALA A 204 0.59 -8.17 23.29
C ALA A 204 0.07 -6.84 23.88
N LEU A 205 -0.47 -5.95 23.05
CA LEU A 205 -1.04 -4.68 23.52
C LEU A 205 -2.27 -4.90 24.41
N ARG A 206 -3.17 -5.81 24.05
CA ARG A 206 -4.34 -6.14 24.89
C ARG A 206 -3.90 -6.74 26.22
N GLU A 207 -2.97 -7.68 26.19
CA GLU A 207 -2.42 -8.34 27.39
C GLU A 207 -1.71 -7.35 28.33
N SER A 208 -1.11 -6.28 27.78
CA SER A 208 -0.50 -5.22 28.58
C SER A 208 -1.52 -4.44 29.42
N GLY A 209 -2.80 -4.42 29.03
CA GLY A 209 -3.85 -3.61 29.66
C GLY A 209 -3.73 -2.09 29.43
N LYS A 210 -2.70 -1.62 28.71
CA LYS A 210 -2.37 -0.20 28.57
C LYS A 210 -3.15 0.53 27.48
N VAL A 211 -3.81 -0.20 26.58
CA VAL A 211 -4.48 0.36 25.39
C VAL A 211 -6.01 0.42 25.49
N ALA A 212 -6.60 -0.07 26.57
CA ALA A 212 -8.05 -0.12 26.72
C ALA A 212 -8.66 1.30 26.71
N GLY A 213 -9.64 1.54 25.83
CA GLY A 213 -10.31 2.82 25.67
C GLY A 213 -9.44 3.94 25.09
N LYS A 214 -8.24 3.63 24.58
CA LYS A 214 -7.30 4.60 24.01
C LYS A 214 -7.20 4.46 22.51
N THR A 215 -6.98 5.56 21.81
CA THR A 215 -6.69 5.57 20.37
C THR A 215 -5.18 5.49 20.12
N ILE A 216 -4.78 4.71 19.11
CA ILE A 216 -3.38 4.47 18.78
C ILE A 216 -3.09 5.03 17.38
N PHE A 217 -2.07 5.89 17.28
CA PHE A 217 -1.43 6.23 16.02
C PHE A 217 -0.21 5.34 15.82
N VAL A 218 -0.17 4.59 14.71
CA VAL A 218 0.94 3.71 14.36
C VAL A 218 1.93 4.45 13.48
N ALA A 219 3.22 4.47 13.83
CA ALA A 219 4.27 5.03 13.00
C ALA A 219 4.66 4.06 11.87
N ASP A 220 3.72 3.72 11.00
CA ASP A 220 3.91 2.87 9.82
C ASP A 220 2.81 3.10 8.78
N VAL A 221 2.88 2.42 7.65
CA VAL A 221 1.92 2.61 6.56
C VAL A 221 0.50 2.12 6.89
N LEU A 222 0.32 1.21 7.85
CA LEU A 222 -1.00 0.65 8.22
C LEU A 222 -1.49 1.11 9.60
N GLN A 223 -2.69 1.69 9.64
CA GLN A 223 -3.42 2.07 10.86
C GLN A 223 -4.53 1.06 11.17
N ALA A 224 -4.13 -0.18 11.47
CA ALA A 224 -5.05 -1.33 11.51
C ALA A 224 -5.23 -2.00 12.88
N LEU A 225 -4.45 -1.65 13.91
CA LEU A 225 -4.45 -2.40 15.19
C LEU A 225 -5.83 -2.47 15.89
N TRP A 226 -6.65 -1.44 15.76
CA TRP A 226 -8.01 -1.42 16.29
C TRP A 226 -8.91 -2.49 15.64
N LEU A 227 -8.68 -2.86 14.37
CA LEU A 227 -9.39 -3.97 13.71
C LEU A 227 -9.10 -5.32 14.40
N PHE A 228 -7.88 -5.47 14.91
CA PHE A 228 -7.43 -6.63 15.67
C PHE A 228 -7.73 -6.49 17.18
N GLY A 229 -8.59 -5.53 17.57
CA GLY A 229 -9.04 -5.34 18.94
C GLY A 229 -8.04 -4.65 19.88
N ALA A 230 -6.99 -4.01 19.36
CA ALA A 230 -6.07 -3.21 20.17
C ALA A 230 -6.39 -1.72 20.05
N GLY A 231 -6.96 -1.16 21.13
CA GLY A 231 -7.38 0.23 21.20
C GLY A 231 -8.68 0.53 20.46
N GLU A 232 -9.07 1.80 20.47
CA GLU A 232 -10.26 2.33 19.80
C GLU A 232 -9.94 2.84 18.38
N PRO A 233 -10.92 2.85 17.46
CA PRO A 233 -10.75 3.45 16.15
C PRO A 233 -10.32 4.92 16.24
N LEU A 234 -9.18 5.25 15.63
CA LEU A 234 -8.67 6.62 15.62
C LEU A 234 -9.42 7.47 14.58
N ARG A 235 -10.24 8.41 15.06
CA ARG A 235 -11.01 9.31 14.19
C ARG A 235 -10.08 10.24 13.40
N GLY A 236 -10.38 10.41 12.12
CA GLY A 236 -9.61 11.27 11.23
C GLY A 236 -8.31 10.65 10.72
N ALA A 237 -7.94 9.45 11.18
CA ALA A 237 -6.85 8.68 10.59
C ALA A 237 -7.33 7.95 9.33
N ALA A 238 -6.45 7.90 8.32
CA ALA A 238 -6.63 7.02 7.17
C ALA A 238 -6.10 5.62 7.52
N PRO A 239 -6.72 4.53 7.02
CA PRO A 239 -6.22 3.17 7.21
C PRO A 239 -4.81 2.96 6.60
N TRP A 240 -4.46 3.76 5.59
CA TRP A 240 -3.13 3.82 4.99
C TRP A 240 -2.49 5.19 5.16
N TYR A 241 -1.16 5.21 5.29
CA TYR A 241 -0.39 6.44 5.25
C TYR A 241 -0.23 7.00 3.84
N TYR A 242 -0.78 8.19 3.61
CA TYR A 242 -0.62 8.96 2.38
C TYR A 242 0.27 10.21 2.56
N GLY A 243 0.85 10.41 3.74
CA GLY A 243 1.61 11.61 4.11
C GLY A 243 1.00 12.40 5.27
N GLY A 244 1.84 13.15 6.01
CA GLY A 244 1.41 14.03 7.09
C GLY A 244 1.11 13.32 8.42
N LEU A 245 0.21 13.88 9.23
CA LEU A 245 -0.15 13.35 10.55
C LEU A 245 -1.67 13.28 10.72
N ALA A 246 -2.38 12.81 9.68
CA ALA A 246 -3.83 12.68 9.71
C ALA A 246 -4.27 11.77 10.88
N GLY A 247 -5.09 12.32 11.79
CA GLY A 247 -5.56 11.64 13.00
C GLY A 247 -4.65 11.79 14.23
N TRP A 248 -3.42 12.29 14.09
CA TRP A 248 -2.46 12.43 15.21
C TRP A 248 -2.98 13.26 16.38
N GLU A 249 -3.73 14.34 16.08
CA GLU A 249 -4.28 15.21 17.13
C GLU A 249 -5.19 14.45 18.10
N GLY A 250 -5.96 13.48 17.60
CA GLY A 250 -6.89 12.67 18.38
C GLY A 250 -6.32 11.36 18.92
N ALA A 251 -5.00 11.14 18.79
CA ALA A 251 -4.33 9.94 19.27
C ALA A 251 -3.89 10.09 20.73
N ASP A 252 -4.22 9.11 21.58
CA ASP A 252 -3.70 9.04 22.95
C ASP A 252 -2.28 8.46 23.01
N LEU A 253 -1.99 7.56 22.07
CA LEU A 253 -0.78 6.74 22.06
C LEU A 253 -0.10 6.77 20.69
N LEU A 254 1.23 6.74 20.71
CA LEU A 254 2.06 6.45 19.54
C LEU A 254 2.62 5.04 19.66
N LEU A 255 2.34 4.19 18.68
CA LEU A 255 3.02 2.91 18.54
C LEU A 255 4.07 2.99 17.44
N VAL A 256 5.31 2.66 17.77
CA VAL A 256 6.40 2.58 16.80
C VAL A 256 6.79 1.12 16.63
N PRO A 257 6.52 0.49 15.48
CA PRO A 257 6.93 -0.90 15.27
C PRO A 257 8.44 -1.02 15.25
N THR A 258 8.99 -2.03 15.93
CA THR A 258 10.42 -2.34 15.88
C THR A 258 10.84 -2.60 14.44
N CYS A 259 10.02 -3.35 13.70
CA CYS A 259 10.16 -3.57 12.26
C CYS A 259 8.93 -3.06 11.52
N ALA A 260 9.12 -2.08 10.63
CA ALA A 260 8.02 -1.47 9.90
C ALA A 260 7.75 -2.21 8.57
N GLU A 261 6.53 -2.14 8.05
CA GLU A 261 6.24 -2.48 6.64
C GLU A 261 6.93 -1.48 5.70
N ARG A 262 6.96 -0.21 6.08
CA ARG A 262 7.61 0.86 5.31
C ARG A 262 8.55 1.68 6.22
N PRO A 263 9.83 1.29 6.34
CA PRO A 263 10.81 2.00 7.17
C PRO A 263 10.92 3.50 6.86
N GLU A 264 10.80 3.87 5.59
CA GLU A 264 10.82 5.27 5.16
C GLU A 264 9.57 6.04 5.59
N ALA A 265 8.41 5.38 5.64
CA ALA A 265 7.18 5.99 6.15
C ALA A 265 7.28 6.24 7.65
N ARG A 266 7.72 5.23 8.42
CA ARG A 266 8.00 5.37 9.85
C ARG A 266 8.94 6.55 10.12
N ALA A 267 10.08 6.59 9.43
CA ALA A 267 11.06 7.68 9.56
C ALA A 267 10.43 9.07 9.35
N LEU A 268 9.65 9.25 8.28
CA LEU A 268 9.02 10.54 7.99
C LEU A 268 7.93 10.91 9.01
N MET A 269 7.16 9.93 9.48
CA MET A 269 6.17 10.18 10.55
C MET A 269 6.86 10.59 11.84
N LEU A 270 7.93 9.90 12.24
CA LEU A 270 8.68 10.21 13.44
C LEU A 270 9.34 11.61 13.34
N GLU A 271 9.89 11.98 12.18
CA GLU A 271 10.38 13.34 11.90
C GLU A 271 9.27 14.38 12.07
N ALA A 272 8.09 14.13 11.49
CA ALA A 272 6.93 15.02 11.59
C ALA A 272 6.38 15.13 13.02
N ILE A 273 6.32 14.02 13.77
CA ILE A 273 5.88 13.99 15.17
C ILE A 273 6.85 14.79 16.04
N THR A 274 8.16 14.63 15.88
CA THR A 274 9.16 15.44 16.61
C THR A 274 8.95 16.93 16.35
N ALA A 275 8.61 17.32 15.11
CA ALA A 275 8.34 18.71 14.76
C ALA A 275 7.07 19.29 15.42
N THR A 276 6.17 18.46 15.95
CA THR A 276 5.01 18.93 16.74
C THR A 276 5.42 19.44 18.12
N GLY A 277 6.57 19.01 18.65
CA GLY A 277 7.04 19.35 19.99
C GLY A 277 6.26 18.67 21.12
N GLU A 278 5.35 17.74 20.81
CA GLU A 278 4.61 16.98 21.81
C GLU A 278 5.53 16.06 22.62
N ARG A 279 5.30 15.99 23.93
CA ARG A 279 6.06 15.09 24.81
C ARG A 279 5.50 13.68 24.74
N LEU A 280 6.39 12.73 24.56
CA LEU A 280 6.10 11.31 24.46
C LEU A 280 6.84 10.56 25.57
N THR A 281 6.09 9.82 26.38
CA THR A 281 6.65 8.98 27.45
C THR A 281 6.53 7.52 27.05
N GLU A 282 7.62 6.77 27.05
CA GLU A 282 7.56 5.32 26.83
C GLU A 282 6.77 4.67 27.98
N ILE A 283 5.72 3.93 27.64
CA ILE A 283 4.88 3.22 28.61
C ILE A 283 4.94 1.71 28.44
N ASP A 284 5.40 1.21 27.30
CA ASP A 284 5.54 -0.22 27.04
C ASP A 284 6.57 -0.49 25.95
N ARG A 285 7.27 -1.62 26.08
CA ARG A 285 8.24 -2.07 25.08
C ARG A 285 8.17 -3.57 24.96
N GLY A 286 7.90 -4.02 23.74
CA GLY A 286 7.89 -5.43 23.37
C GLY A 286 8.88 -5.73 22.25
N PRO A 287 9.01 -7.00 21.85
CA PRO A 287 9.86 -7.37 20.72
C PRO A 287 9.36 -6.78 19.39
N LEU A 288 8.05 -6.53 19.25
CA LEU A 288 7.44 -6.08 18.00
C LEU A 288 7.23 -4.56 17.92
N TYR A 289 7.20 -3.85 19.06
CA TYR A 289 6.88 -2.43 19.12
C TYR A 289 7.47 -1.73 20.35
N VAL A 290 7.48 -0.41 20.31
CA VAL A 290 7.54 0.46 21.49
C VAL A 290 6.29 1.34 21.49
N LEU A 291 5.69 1.51 22.66
CA LEU A 291 4.46 2.27 22.87
C LEU A 291 4.75 3.50 23.72
N TYR A 292 4.35 4.65 23.23
CA TYR A 292 4.48 5.93 23.92
C TYR A 292 3.11 6.49 24.24
N ALA A 293 2.95 7.05 25.43
CA ALA A 293 1.83 7.91 25.77
C ALA A 293 2.13 9.33 25.31
N LYS A 294 1.15 9.97 24.67
CA LYS A 294 1.15 11.40 24.45
C LYS A 294 0.76 12.10 25.74
N GLU A 295 1.63 13.00 26.22
CA GLU A 295 1.27 13.79 27.38
C GLU A 295 0.20 14.82 27.03
N PRO A 296 -0.79 15.05 27.90
CA PRO A 296 -1.76 16.10 27.68
C PRO A 296 -1.04 17.46 27.64
N ALA A 297 -1.34 18.26 26.63
CA ALA A 297 -0.82 19.62 26.48
C ALA A 297 -1.21 20.45 27.72
N GLY A 298 -0.29 20.60 28.68
CA GLY A 298 -0.51 21.39 29.90
C GLY A 298 0.10 20.85 31.20
N SER A 299 0.59 19.60 31.26
CA SER A 299 1.16 19.05 32.51
C SER A 299 2.53 19.64 32.91
N GLY A 300 3.17 20.43 32.05
CA GLY A 300 4.46 21.06 32.31
C GLY A 300 4.41 22.39 33.09
N ALA A 301 3.23 22.89 33.46
CA ALA A 301 3.08 24.17 34.16
C ALA A 301 2.75 24.05 35.66
N ALA A 302 2.51 22.83 36.18
CA ALA A 302 2.07 22.64 37.57
C ALA A 302 3.22 22.43 38.57
N GLU A 303 4.44 22.12 38.14
CA GLU A 303 5.56 21.86 39.06
C GLU A 303 6.35 23.11 39.49
N SER A 304 6.02 24.32 38.99
CA SER A 304 6.78 25.55 39.34
C SER A 304 6.10 26.48 40.34
N LEU A 305 4.90 26.15 40.85
CA LEU A 305 4.15 27.04 41.77
C LEU A 305 4.17 26.58 43.24
N ASP A 306 4.42 25.30 43.53
CA ASP A 306 4.50 24.82 44.93
C ASP A 306 5.86 25.10 45.58
N GLN A 307 6.88 25.51 44.82
CA GLN A 307 8.20 25.86 45.35
C GLN A 307 8.38 27.34 45.71
N GLN A 308 7.34 28.18 45.57
CA GLN A 308 7.38 29.60 45.93
C GLN A 308 6.57 29.99 47.17
N VAL A 309 5.94 29.02 47.87
CA VAL A 309 5.13 29.30 49.07
C VAL A 309 5.86 28.98 50.39
N GLU A 310 7.02 28.31 50.37
CA GLU A 310 7.79 28.03 51.59
C GLU A 310 8.86 29.07 51.95
N ASP A 311 9.03 30.15 51.16
CA ASP A 311 10.07 31.17 51.38
C ASP A 311 9.54 32.62 51.50
N GLN A 312 8.37 32.82 52.14
CA GLN A 312 7.93 34.15 52.63
C GLN A 312 7.47 34.15 54.08
#